data_AF-A0A1F5CZR9-F1
#
_entry.id   AF-A0A1F5CZR9-F1
#
_cell.length_a   1.000
_cell.length_b   1.000
_cell.length_c   1.000
_cell.angle_alpha   90.00
_cell.angle_beta   90.00
_cell.angle_gamma   90.00
#
_symmetry.space_group_name_H-M   'P 1'
#
loop_
_entity.id
_entity.type
_entity.pdbx_description
1 polymer ?
#
loop_
_entity_poly.entity_id
_entity_poly.type
_entity_poly.pdbx_seq_one_letter_code
_entity_poly.pdbx_strand_id
1 'polypeptide(L)'
;MLEPYILILLAVVMSLSHAVIFRLTFDDGFEARFELYREAQKARMVEENEKFVHTMKGIIDLDPEAVEVMGFGEKWKQMLAGVDEMKAERGRLVNRIHVVYYFTFASVVFSGGGLVFTEGLGLPLGYTLYLTSFSWWLLVGGLLATLYLLLEYQLIERKFSRVHSSSDGRGTRIPPGGTAASAP
;
A
#
# COMPACT_ATOMS: atom_id res chain seq x y z
N MET A 1 -39.97 6.44 -11.28
CA MET A 1 -40.10 6.58 -9.81
C MET A 1 -39.17 5.68 -9.00
N LEU A 2 -38.78 4.48 -9.47
CA LEU A 2 -37.94 3.53 -8.70
C LEU A 2 -36.42 3.82 -8.72
N GLU A 3 -35.93 4.45 -9.78
CA GLU A 3 -34.50 4.68 -10.03
C GLU A 3 -33.75 5.38 -8.87
N PRO A 4 -34.24 6.49 -8.27
CA PRO A 4 -33.53 7.13 -7.17
C PRO A 4 -33.36 6.22 -5.94
N TYR A 5 -34.35 5.36 -5.66
CA TYR A 5 -34.26 4.39 -4.57
C TYR A 5 -33.20 3.32 -4.83
N ILE A 6 -33.11 2.85 -6.08
CA ILE A 6 -32.07 1.90 -6.50
C ILE A 6 -30.68 2.53 -6.33
N LEU A 7 -30.50 3.79 -6.71
CA LEU A 7 -29.22 4.49 -6.57
C LEU A 7 -28.82 4.67 -5.11
N ILE A 8 -29.76 5.02 -4.23
CA ILE A 8 -29.51 5.09 -2.78
C ILE A 8 -29.11 3.73 -2.24
N LEU A 9 -29.83 2.66 -2.62
CA LEU A 9 -29.51 1.30 -2.19
C LEU A 9 -28.11 0.88 -2.65
N LEU A 10 -27.75 1.16 -3.90
CA LEU A 10 -26.41 0.90 -4.43
C LEU A 10 -25.32 1.67 -3.69
N ALA A 11 -25.56 2.95 -3.35
CA ALA A 11 -24.63 3.75 -2.56
C ALA A 11 -24.38 3.13 -1.17
N VAL A 12 -25.45 2.66 -0.51
CA VAL A 12 -25.37 1.98 0.79
C VAL A 12 -24.60 0.66 0.68
N VAL A 13 -24.93 -0.18 -0.30
CA VAL A 13 -24.24 -1.46 -0.54
C VAL A 13 -22.76 -1.24 -0.83
N MET A 14 -22.42 -0.23 -1.63
CA MET A 14 -21.03 0.13 -1.92
C MET A 14 -20.29 0.58 -0.65
N SER A 15 -20.91 1.43 0.17
CA SER A 15 -20.34 1.90 1.43
C SER A 15 -20.08 0.76 2.42
N LEU A 16 -21.03 -0.16 2.56
CA LEU A 16 -20.89 -1.36 3.41
C LEU A 16 -19.79 -2.29 2.89
N SER A 17 -19.78 -2.56 1.58
CA SER A 17 -18.77 -3.40 0.95
C SER A 17 -17.37 -2.82 1.13
N HIS A 18 -17.23 -1.51 0.92
CA HIS A 18 -15.98 -0.80 1.15
C HIS A 18 -15.53 -0.89 2.62
N ALA A 19 -16.45 -0.72 3.57
CA ALA A 19 -16.14 -0.85 5.00
C ALA A 19 -15.66 -2.27 5.36
N VAL A 20 -16.32 -3.31 4.83
CA VAL A 20 -15.93 -4.71 5.06
C VAL A 20 -14.57 -5.02 4.44
N ILE A 21 -14.36 -4.65 3.17
CA ILE A 21 -13.09 -4.84 2.47
C ILE A 21 -11.97 -4.13 3.23
N PHE A 22 -12.18 -2.86 3.57
CA PHE A 22 -11.19 -2.06 4.27
C PHE A 22 -10.86 -2.67 5.64
N ARG A 23 -11.87 -3.09 6.40
CA ARG A 23 -11.68 -3.75 7.69
C ARG A 23 -10.87 -5.04 7.52
N LEU A 24 -11.29 -5.95 6.66
CA LEU A 24 -10.54 -7.21 6.44
C LEU A 24 -9.09 -6.98 6.00
N THR A 25 -8.84 -5.87 5.31
CA THR A 25 -7.55 -5.57 4.68
C THR A 25 -6.60 -4.78 5.60
N PHE A 26 -7.12 -3.86 6.42
CA PHE A 26 -6.33 -2.88 7.18
C PHE A 26 -6.56 -2.89 8.70
N ASP A 27 -7.44 -3.76 9.23
CA ASP A 27 -7.68 -3.95 10.67
C ASP A 27 -6.51 -4.70 11.35
N ASP A 28 -6.65 -5.04 12.64
CA ASP A 28 -5.59 -5.61 13.50
C ASP A 28 -4.75 -6.75 12.90
N GLY A 29 -5.33 -7.54 11.98
CA GLY A 29 -4.61 -8.58 11.25
C GLY A 29 -3.46 -8.07 10.39
N PHE A 30 -3.52 -6.83 9.89
CA PHE A 30 -2.42 -6.21 9.15
C PHE A 30 -1.28 -5.79 10.08
N GLU A 31 -1.58 -5.17 11.23
CA GLU A 31 -0.54 -4.73 12.17
C GLU A 31 0.24 -5.94 12.72
N ALA A 32 -0.47 -7.03 13.02
CA ALA A 32 0.16 -8.30 13.42
C ALA A 32 1.09 -8.85 12.32
N ARG A 33 0.66 -8.82 11.05
CA ARG A 33 1.52 -9.21 9.92
C ARG A 33 2.73 -8.29 9.81
N PHE A 34 2.54 -6.97 9.92
CA PHE A 34 3.60 -5.97 9.79
C PHE A 34 4.64 -6.09 10.91
N GLU A 35 4.23 -6.24 12.17
CA GLU A 35 5.17 -6.47 13.27
C GLU A 35 5.93 -7.78 13.09
N LEU A 36 5.28 -8.85 12.65
CA LEU A 36 5.96 -10.11 12.33
C LEU A 36 7.02 -9.94 11.22
N TYR A 37 6.75 -9.12 10.21
CA TYR A 37 7.75 -8.76 9.19
C TYR A 37 8.90 -7.93 9.76
N ARG A 38 8.59 -6.94 10.60
CA ARG A 38 9.59 -6.08 11.23
C ARG A 38 10.52 -6.88 12.13
N GLU A 39 9.96 -7.81 12.91
CA GLU A 39 10.72 -8.74 13.74
C GLU A 39 11.58 -9.68 12.90
N ALA A 40 11.04 -10.26 11.82
CA ALA A 40 11.81 -11.11 10.91
C ALA A 40 12.97 -10.35 10.23
N GLN A 41 12.74 -9.09 9.83
CA GLN A 41 13.78 -8.21 9.29
C GLN A 41 14.85 -7.89 10.34
N LYS A 42 14.48 -7.59 11.58
CA LYS A 42 15.43 -7.38 12.69
C LYS A 42 16.25 -8.63 12.99
N ALA A 43 15.62 -9.80 13.07
CA ALA A 43 16.31 -11.06 13.31
C ALA A 43 17.35 -11.34 12.21
N ARG A 44 16.99 -11.08 10.94
CA ARG A 44 17.94 -11.16 9.81
C ARG A 44 19.07 -10.15 9.89
N MET A 45 18.82 -8.93 10.35
CA MET A 45 19.90 -7.95 10.57
C MET A 45 20.91 -8.46 11.59
N VAL A 46 20.44 -9.07 12.68
CA VAL A 46 21.31 -9.67 13.69
C VAL A 46 22.11 -10.83 13.09
N GLU A 47 21.47 -11.72 12.33
CA GLU A 47 22.14 -12.86 11.70
C GLU A 47 23.17 -12.43 10.63
N GLU A 48 22.83 -11.45 9.77
CA GLU A 48 23.78 -10.88 8.80
C GLU A 48 24.95 -10.21 9.54
N ASN A 49 24.69 -9.53 10.66
CA ASN A 49 25.74 -8.91 11.46
C ASN A 49 26.69 -9.94 12.06
N GLU A 50 26.16 -11.00 12.67
CA GLU A 50 26.97 -12.06 13.27
C GLU A 50 27.82 -12.76 12.20
N LYS A 51 27.25 -13.07 11.03
CA LYS A 51 27.99 -13.62 9.90
C LYS A 51 29.09 -12.67 9.41
N PHE A 52 28.76 -11.39 9.27
CA PHE A 52 29.72 -10.38 8.84
C PHE A 52 30.89 -10.27 9.83
N VAL A 53 30.61 -10.10 11.12
CA VAL A 53 31.63 -10.04 12.19
C VAL A 53 32.46 -11.32 12.23
N HIS A 54 31.85 -12.49 12.09
CA HIS A 54 32.58 -13.76 12.08
C HIS A 54 33.51 -13.89 10.87
N THR A 55 33.05 -13.50 9.67
CA THR A 55 33.87 -13.56 8.44
C THR A 55 34.96 -12.49 8.41
N MET A 56 34.69 -11.32 8.98
CA MET A 56 35.61 -10.18 8.95
C MET A 56 36.47 -10.04 10.21
N LYS A 57 36.31 -10.88 11.22
CA LYS A 57 37.02 -10.78 12.51
C LYS A 57 38.52 -10.51 12.38
N GLY A 58 39.19 -11.20 11.46
CA GLY A 58 40.62 -11.00 11.21
C GLY A 58 41.01 -9.67 10.57
N ILE A 59 40.09 -8.99 9.87
CA ILE A 59 40.30 -7.65 9.30
C ILE A 59 39.83 -6.58 10.30
N ILE A 60 38.74 -6.82 11.03
CA ILE A 60 38.21 -5.93 12.08
C ILE A 60 39.23 -5.72 13.20
N ASP A 61 39.91 -6.80 13.62
CA ASP A 61 40.94 -6.74 14.66
C ASP A 61 42.21 -5.99 14.20
N LEU A 62 42.38 -5.79 12.88
CA LEU A 62 43.55 -5.15 12.25
C LEU A 62 43.29 -3.70 11.85
N ASP A 63 42.08 -3.40 11.34
CA ASP A 63 41.64 -2.06 10.96
C ASP A 63 40.10 -1.93 11.10
N PRO A 64 39.60 -1.33 12.20
CA PRO A 64 38.17 -1.17 12.42
C PRO A 64 37.51 -0.17 11.46
N GLU A 65 38.24 0.77 10.86
CA GLU A 65 37.68 1.75 9.91
C GLU A 65 37.33 1.12 8.55
N ALA A 66 38.00 0.03 8.17
CA ALA A 66 37.72 -0.72 6.94
C ALA A 66 36.28 -1.29 6.88
N VAL A 67 35.64 -1.49 8.04
CA VAL A 67 34.24 -1.95 8.16
C VAL A 67 33.24 -0.85 7.78
N GLU A 68 33.51 0.40 8.17
CA GLU A 68 32.67 1.54 7.77
C GLU A 68 32.73 1.75 6.25
N VAL A 69 33.90 1.53 5.64
CA VAL A 69 34.10 1.66 4.19
C VAL A 69 33.32 0.60 3.39
N MET A 70 33.00 -0.56 3.98
CA MET A 70 32.14 -1.56 3.33
C MET A 70 30.65 -1.20 3.30
N GLY A 71 30.24 -0.08 3.90
CA GLY A 71 28.88 0.45 3.79
C GLY A 71 27.81 -0.40 4.47
N PHE A 72 28.20 -1.26 5.42
CA PHE A 72 27.27 -2.17 6.10
C PHE A 72 26.24 -1.42 6.96
N GLY A 73 26.67 -0.37 7.65
CA GLY A 73 25.77 0.54 8.36
C GLY A 73 24.84 1.32 7.42
N GLU A 74 25.30 1.66 6.22
CA GLU A 74 24.48 2.31 5.18
C GLU A 74 23.39 1.37 4.66
N LYS A 75 23.73 0.10 4.44
CA LYS A 75 22.80 -0.97 4.06
C LYS A 75 21.71 -1.18 5.12
N TRP A 76 22.08 -1.14 6.40
CA TRP A 76 21.13 -1.22 7.51
C TRP A 76 20.19 -0.02 7.60
N LYS A 77 20.72 1.20 7.45
CA LYS A 77 19.92 2.42 7.40
C LYS A 77 18.92 2.38 6.24
N GLN A 78 19.34 1.91 5.07
CA GLN A 78 18.46 1.76 3.91
C GLN A 78 17.36 0.72 4.16
N MET A 79 17.66 -0.40 4.81
CA MET A 79 16.68 -1.44 5.07
C MET A 79 15.62 -0.99 6.09
N LEU A 80 16.05 -0.33 7.17
CA LEU A 80 15.14 0.27 8.16
C LEU A 80 14.30 1.40 7.55
N ALA A 81 14.91 2.27 6.75
CA ALA A 81 14.21 3.34 6.03
C ALA A 81 13.13 2.78 5.09
N GLY A 82 13.39 1.64 4.43
CA GLY A 82 12.40 0.96 3.60
C GLY A 82 11.18 0.48 4.40
N VAL A 83 11.37 -0.05 5.61
CA VAL A 83 10.27 -0.47 6.49
C VAL A 83 9.44 0.74 6.96
N ASP A 84 10.11 1.84 7.31
CA ASP A 84 9.43 3.09 7.72
C ASP A 84 8.69 3.76 6.55
N GLU A 85 9.26 3.74 5.35
CA GLU A 85 8.59 4.21 4.13
C GLU A 85 7.31 3.42 3.84
N MET A 86 7.34 2.10 4.03
CA MET A 86 6.16 1.24 3.87
C MET A 86 5.07 1.57 4.91
N LYS A 87 5.44 1.87 6.16
CA LYS A 87 4.50 2.33 7.19
C LYS A 87 3.87 3.69 6.80
N ALA A 88 4.67 4.59 6.24
CA ALA A 88 4.19 5.88 5.75
C ALA A 88 3.28 5.76 4.51
N GLU A 89 3.59 4.87 3.55
CA GLU A 89 2.71 4.53 2.43
C GLU A 89 1.34 4.04 2.92
N ARG A 90 1.32 3.16 3.94
CA ARG A 90 0.07 2.69 4.56
C ARG A 90 -0.71 3.83 5.23
N GLY A 91 -0.05 4.69 6.01
CA GLY A 91 -0.70 5.85 6.63
C GLY A 91 -1.39 6.76 5.60
N ARG A 92 -0.74 6.96 4.45
CA ARG A 92 -1.32 7.72 3.33
C ARG A 92 -2.53 7.03 2.73
N LEU A 93 -2.49 5.71 2.55
CA LEU A 93 -3.63 4.90 2.08
C LEU A 93 -4.83 4.98 3.02
N VAL A 94 -4.58 4.87 4.33
CA VAL A 94 -5.64 4.96 5.34
C VAL A 94 -6.33 6.32 5.29
N ASN A 95 -5.56 7.40 5.08
CA ASN A 95 -6.17 8.71 4.95
C ASN A 95 -7.07 8.83 3.71
N ARG A 96 -6.72 8.16 2.60
CA ARG A 96 -7.44 8.21 1.31
C ARG A 96 -8.75 7.43 1.28
N ILE A 97 -9.00 6.53 2.22
CA ILE A 97 -10.28 5.77 2.36
C ILE A 97 -11.49 6.70 2.34
N HIS A 98 -11.37 7.86 3.00
CA HIS A 98 -12.45 8.84 3.16
C HIS A 98 -13.00 9.33 1.81
N VAL A 99 -12.20 9.28 0.75
CA VAL A 99 -12.59 9.66 -0.61
C VAL A 99 -13.80 8.86 -1.09
N VAL A 100 -13.82 7.54 -0.84
CA VAL A 100 -14.93 6.68 -1.26
C VAL A 100 -16.24 7.06 -0.55
N TYR A 101 -16.15 7.43 0.73
CA TYR A 101 -17.32 7.89 1.50
C TYR A 101 -17.86 9.23 1.00
N TYR A 102 -17.01 10.14 0.52
CA TYR A 102 -17.48 11.36 -0.13
C TYR A 102 -18.25 11.06 -1.43
N PHE A 103 -17.80 10.10 -2.24
CA PHE A 103 -18.53 9.67 -3.43
C PHE A 103 -19.88 9.02 -3.09
N THR A 104 -19.92 8.10 -2.11
CA THR A 104 -21.18 7.45 -1.71
C THR A 104 -22.17 8.46 -1.12
N PHE A 105 -21.69 9.38 -0.27
CA PHE A 105 -22.53 10.40 0.33
C PHE A 105 -23.09 11.36 -0.72
N ALA A 106 -22.24 11.86 -1.62
CA ALA A 106 -22.68 12.72 -2.71
C ALA A 106 -23.71 12.00 -3.59
N SER A 107 -23.49 10.73 -3.94
CA SER A 107 -24.46 9.94 -4.70
C SER A 107 -25.82 9.86 -4.00
N VAL A 108 -25.87 9.65 -2.68
CA VAL A 108 -27.13 9.65 -1.93
C VAL A 108 -27.82 11.02 -2.00
N VAL A 109 -27.08 12.12 -1.83
CA VAL A 109 -27.63 13.49 -1.92
C VAL A 109 -28.22 13.76 -3.31
N PHE A 110 -27.50 13.45 -4.39
CA PHE A 110 -27.97 13.63 -5.75
C PHE A 110 -29.17 12.72 -6.10
N SER A 111 -29.17 11.49 -5.59
CA SER A 111 -30.32 10.57 -5.74
C SER A 111 -31.56 11.09 -5.00
N GLY A 112 -31.38 11.59 -3.78
CA GLY A 112 -32.45 12.24 -3.01
C GLY A 112 -33.02 13.46 -3.74
N GLY A 113 -32.16 14.27 -4.37
CA GLY A 113 -32.59 15.36 -5.25
C GLY A 113 -33.45 14.87 -6.42
N GLY A 114 -33.14 13.70 -7.00
CA GLY A 114 -33.95 13.07 -8.05
C GLY A 114 -35.34 12.60 -7.59
N LEU A 115 -35.58 12.44 -6.28
CA LEU A 115 -36.92 12.21 -5.73
C LEU A 115 -37.76 13.49 -5.67
N VAL A 116 -37.12 14.64 -5.48
CA VAL A 116 -37.78 15.96 -5.39
C VAL A 116 -38.01 16.54 -6.77
N PHE A 117 -37.02 16.43 -7.66
CA PHE A 117 -37.05 16.96 -9.02
C PHE A 117 -37.22 15.82 -10.04
N THR A 118 -38.41 15.21 -10.05
CA THR A 118 -38.70 14.03 -10.89
C THR A 118 -38.66 14.31 -12.39
N GLU A 119 -38.96 15.54 -12.81
CA GLU A 119 -38.91 15.97 -14.21
C GLU A 119 -37.53 16.51 -14.63
N GLY A 120 -36.55 16.48 -13.73
CA GLY A 120 -35.23 17.05 -13.94
C GLY A 120 -35.20 18.58 -13.81
N LEU A 121 -34.00 19.13 -13.88
CA LEU A 121 -33.78 20.58 -13.88
C LEU A 121 -33.75 21.09 -15.32
N GLY A 122 -34.71 21.95 -15.66
CA GLY A 122 -34.72 22.62 -16.95
C GLY A 122 -33.59 23.64 -17.05
N LEU A 123 -32.72 23.47 -18.04
CA LEU A 123 -31.64 24.40 -18.37
C LEU A 123 -32.07 25.35 -19.50
N PRO A 124 -31.50 26.57 -19.58
CA PRO A 124 -31.68 27.42 -20.75
C PRO A 124 -31.20 26.67 -22.01
N LEU A 125 -31.90 26.83 -23.13
CA LEU A 125 -31.75 26.08 -24.40
C LEU A 125 -32.53 24.75 -24.52
N GLY A 126 -33.42 24.43 -23.57
CA GLY A 126 -34.33 23.28 -23.69
C GLY A 126 -33.71 21.92 -23.32
N TYR A 127 -32.54 21.93 -22.69
CA TYR A 127 -31.93 20.72 -22.12
C TYR A 127 -32.52 20.42 -20.75
N THR A 128 -32.76 19.14 -20.46
CA THR A 128 -33.21 18.66 -19.14
C THR A 128 -32.09 17.87 -18.49
N LEU A 129 -31.68 18.30 -17.30
CA LEU A 129 -30.61 17.68 -16.54
C LEU A 129 -31.17 16.84 -15.40
N TYR A 130 -30.92 15.54 -15.43
CA TYR A 130 -31.38 14.60 -14.41
C TYR A 130 -30.34 14.41 -13.32
N LEU A 131 -30.73 14.69 -12.07
CA LEU A 131 -29.87 14.51 -10.89
C LEU A 131 -29.48 13.04 -10.67
N THR A 132 -30.33 12.08 -11.09
CA THR A 132 -30.04 10.65 -11.02
C THR A 132 -28.87 10.25 -11.92
N SER A 133 -28.71 10.90 -13.08
CA SER A 133 -27.55 10.67 -13.96
C SER A 133 -26.22 11.08 -13.32
N PHE A 134 -26.21 12.17 -12.54
CA PHE A 134 -25.02 12.56 -11.77
C PHE A 134 -24.70 11.55 -10.67
N SER A 135 -25.72 11.08 -9.96
CA SER A 135 -25.55 10.04 -8.94
C SER A 135 -24.93 8.76 -9.52
N TRP A 136 -25.33 8.34 -10.73
CA TRP A 136 -24.74 7.18 -11.39
C TRP A 136 -23.23 7.34 -11.61
N TRP A 137 -22.80 8.49 -12.15
CA TRP A 137 -21.38 8.77 -12.36
C TRP A 137 -20.59 8.88 -11.05
N LEU A 138 -21.21 9.38 -9.98
CA LEU A 138 -20.60 9.39 -8.64
C LEU A 138 -20.39 7.98 -8.10
N LEU A 139 -21.34 7.06 -8.32
CA LEU A 139 -21.19 5.65 -7.95
C LEU A 139 -20.07 4.98 -8.72
N VAL A 140 -19.99 5.20 -10.04
CA VAL A 140 -18.90 4.69 -10.87
C VAL A 140 -17.55 5.24 -10.39
N GLY A 141 -17.47 6.53 -10.07
CA GLY A 141 -16.28 7.15 -9.50
C GLY A 141 -15.88 6.55 -8.15
N GLY A 142 -16.84 6.33 -7.25
CA GLY A 142 -16.60 5.67 -5.96
C GLY A 142 -16.13 4.22 -6.09
N LEU A 143 -16.68 3.48 -7.06
CA LEU A 143 -16.25 2.12 -7.38
C LEU A 143 -14.80 2.11 -7.90
N LEU A 144 -14.47 3.01 -8.83
CA LEU A 144 -13.10 3.15 -9.34
C LEU A 144 -12.11 3.53 -8.24
N ALA A 145 -12.49 4.45 -7.35
CA ALA A 145 -11.68 4.81 -6.18
C ALA A 145 -11.46 3.60 -5.25
N THR A 146 -12.48 2.79 -5.01
CA THR A 146 -12.37 1.56 -4.22
C THR A 146 -11.40 0.57 -4.86
N LEU A 147 -11.51 0.34 -6.17
CA LEU A 147 -10.61 -0.53 -6.92
C LEU A 147 -9.17 -0.01 -6.92
N TYR A 148 -8.99 1.30 -7.06
CA TYR A 148 -7.69 1.95 -7.00
C TYR A 148 -7.02 1.74 -5.65
N LEU A 149 -7.74 1.96 -4.54
CA LEU A 149 -7.22 1.73 -3.19
C LEU A 149 -6.87 0.25 -2.95
N LEU A 150 -7.70 -0.67 -3.47
CA LEU A 150 -7.44 -2.10 -3.40
C LEU A 150 -6.17 -2.49 -4.17
N LEU A 151 -5.97 -1.92 -5.35
CA LEU A 151 -4.77 -2.13 -6.16
C LEU A 151 -3.52 -1.56 -5.49
N GLU A 152 -3.57 -0.34 -4.94
CA GLU A 152 -2.46 0.22 -4.17
C GLU A 152 -2.11 -0.68 -2.97
N TYR A 153 -3.11 -1.19 -2.25
CA TYR A 153 -2.87 -2.15 -1.16
C TYR A 153 -2.20 -3.43 -1.66
N GLN A 154 -2.73 -4.05 -2.73
CA GLN A 154 -2.17 -5.29 -3.30
C GLN A 154 -0.73 -5.08 -3.80
N LEU A 155 -0.40 -3.90 -4.32
CA LEU A 155 0.96 -3.57 -4.72
C LEU A 155 1.90 -3.48 -3.53
N ILE A 156 1.46 -2.86 -2.43
CA ILE A 156 2.22 -2.80 -1.18
C ILE A 156 2.43 -4.21 -0.62
N GLU A 157 1.38 -5.04 -0.53
CA GLU A 157 1.46 -6.43 -0.07
C GLU A 157 2.38 -7.29 -0.96
N ARG A 158 2.38 -7.06 -2.27
CA ARG A 158 3.33 -7.71 -3.21
C ARG A 158 4.76 -7.21 -3.02
N LYS A 159 4.99 -5.92 -2.76
CA LYS A 159 6.31 -5.41 -2.40
C LYS A 159 6.79 -6.10 -1.12
N PHE A 160 5.94 -6.19 -0.09
CA PHE A 160 6.23 -6.91 1.15
C PHE A 160 6.62 -8.37 0.90
N SER A 161 5.82 -9.08 0.09
CA SER A 161 6.06 -10.49 -0.23
C SER A 161 7.36 -10.72 -1.03
N ARG A 162 7.70 -9.79 -1.94
CA ARG A 162 8.94 -9.88 -2.73
C ARG A 162 10.19 -9.63 -1.90
N VAL A 163 10.15 -8.68 -0.97
CA VAL A 163 11.26 -8.45 -0.03
C VAL A 163 11.49 -9.70 0.83
N HIS A 164 10.41 -10.35 1.28
CA HIS A 164 10.51 -11.63 1.99
C HIS A 164 11.05 -12.78 1.13
N SER A 165 10.57 -12.93 -0.12
CA SER A 165 11.00 -14.00 -1.04
C SER A 165 12.43 -13.84 -1.57
N SER A 166 12.86 -12.62 -1.90
CA SER A 166 14.25 -12.34 -2.31
C SER A 166 15.24 -12.65 -1.19
N SER A 167 14.74 -12.60 0.04
CA SER A 167 15.49 -12.78 1.27
C SER A 167 15.60 -14.30 1.60
N ASP A 168 14.62 -15.13 1.25
CA ASP A 168 14.58 -16.58 1.57
C ASP A 168 15.33 -17.52 0.59
N GLY A 169 15.88 -17.03 -0.52
CA GLY A 169 16.78 -17.85 -1.32
C GLY A 169 16.96 -17.42 -2.77
N ARG A 170 18.23 -17.24 -3.14
CA ARG A 170 18.81 -16.95 -4.47
C ARG A 170 18.87 -15.47 -4.87
N GLY A 171 20.11 -14.99 -4.93
CA GLY A 171 20.51 -13.80 -5.69
C GLY A 171 21.17 -12.78 -4.76
N THR A 172 22.37 -13.05 -4.26
CA THR A 172 23.59 -12.73 -5.01
C THR A 172 24.67 -13.79 -4.76
N ARG A 173 25.08 -14.49 -5.83
CA ARG A 173 26.41 -15.14 -5.82
C ARG A 173 27.43 -14.00 -5.78
N ILE A 174 28.04 -13.79 -4.62
CA ILE A 174 29.31 -13.07 -4.54
C ILE A 174 30.29 -13.87 -5.43
N PRO A 175 30.89 -13.27 -6.46
CA PRO A 175 31.88 -13.99 -7.26
C PRO A 175 33.04 -14.40 -6.34
N PRO A 176 33.55 -15.63 -6.43
CA PRO A 176 34.68 -16.03 -5.62
C PRO A 176 35.88 -15.17 -6.06
N GLY A 177 36.40 -14.37 -5.14
CA GLY A 177 37.65 -13.65 -5.32
C GLY A 177 38.79 -14.66 -5.50
N GLY A 178 39.07 -15.00 -6.75
CA GLY A 178 40.17 -15.86 -7.14
C GLY A 178 41.46 -15.06 -7.25
N THR A 179 42.24 -15.13 -6.17
CA THR A 179 43.71 -15.19 -6.15
C THR A 179 44.50 -14.16 -6.96
N ALA A 180 45.11 -13.22 -6.23
CA ALA A 180 46.35 -12.58 -6.63
C ALA A 180 47.40 -13.67 -6.92
N ALA A 181 47.64 -13.95 -8.19
CA ALA A 181 48.82 -14.66 -8.64
C ALA A 181 49.95 -13.65 -8.75
N SER A 182 50.83 -13.65 -7.74
CA SER A 182 52.20 -13.16 -7.86
C SER A 182 52.87 -13.85 -9.06
N ALA A 183 53.34 -13.08 -10.03
CA ALA A 183 54.29 -13.54 -11.04
C ALA A 183 55.67 -12.97 -10.72
N PRO A 184 56.74 -13.78 -10.80
CA PRO A 184 58.12 -13.36 -10.55
C PRO A 184 58.70 -12.46 -11.65
#